data_AF-A0A6N2M7B2-F1
#
_entry.id   AF-A0A6N2M7B2-F1
#
_cell.length_a   1.000
_cell.length_b   1.000
_cell.length_c   1.000
_cell.angle_alpha   90.00
_cell.angle_beta   90.00
_cell.angle_gamma   90.00
#
_symmetry.space_group_name_H-M   'P 1'
#
loop_
_entity.id
_entity.type
_entity.pdbx_description
1 polymer ?
#
loop_
_entity_poly.entity_id
_entity_poly.type
_entity_poly.pdbx_seq_one_letter_code
_entity_poly.pdbx_strand_id
1 'polypeptide(L)'
;MNSLLFGSFKKTLLPSFTSPILLQDAFTLDVLEVPQGSGSGFVWDREGHVVTNYHVIRGASDLKVTLADQSTYDAKVVGFDQDKDVAVLLVDAPKDKLRPIPVGVSADLLVGQKVFAIGNPFGLDHTLTTGVISGLRREISSAATGRPIQDVIQTDAAINPGNSGGPLLDSTGSLIGINTAIYSPSGASSGVGFSIPVDTVSGIVDQLVRFGKVTRPILGIKFAPDQSVEQLGVSGVLVLDASCKWSSWQSGFATNQT
;
A
#
# COMPACT_ATOMS: atom_id res chain seq x y z
N MET A 1 -34.51 33.03 12.20
CA MET A 1 -33.37 32.77 13.12
C MET A 1 -32.22 32.27 12.28
N ASN A 2 -31.13 33.03 12.27
CA ASN A 2 -30.03 33.02 11.31
C ASN A 2 -28.99 31.90 11.52
N SER A 3 -28.27 31.60 10.41
CA SER A 3 -26.90 31.06 10.29
C SER A 3 -26.72 29.56 10.62
N LEU A 4 -26.00 28.74 9.84
CA LEU A 4 -24.78 28.97 9.09
C LEU A 4 -24.74 28.20 7.75
N LEU A 5 -24.22 28.89 6.73
CA LEU A 5 -23.71 28.34 5.48
C LEU A 5 -22.42 27.52 5.72
N PHE A 6 -22.29 26.39 5.05
CA PHE A 6 -21.01 25.86 4.54
C PHE A 6 -21.28 25.51 3.07
N GLY A 7 -20.66 26.10 2.04
CA GLY A 7 -19.32 26.67 1.95
C GLY A 7 -18.41 25.71 1.17
N SER A 8 -18.62 25.62 -0.15
CA SER A 8 -17.74 25.05 -1.20
C SER A 8 -16.64 24.06 -0.75
N PHE A 9 -16.88 22.76 -0.90
CA PHE A 9 -15.79 21.78 -0.90
C PHE A 9 -15.11 21.77 -2.28
N LYS A 10 -13.96 22.45 -2.39
CA LYS A 10 -13.08 22.32 -3.56
C LYS A 10 -12.49 20.90 -3.60
N LYS A 11 -12.86 20.16 -4.65
CA LYS A 11 -12.28 18.89 -5.14
C LYS A 11 -10.77 18.75 -4.83
N THR A 12 -10.39 17.60 -4.28
CA THR A 12 -9.01 17.12 -4.02
C THR A 12 -9.08 15.59 -4.21
N LEU A 13 -8.62 14.97 -5.31
CA LEU A 13 -7.27 14.76 -5.90
C LEU A 13 -6.71 13.36 -5.55
N LEU A 14 -6.82 12.43 -6.51
CA LEU A 14 -6.12 11.15 -6.49
C LEU A 14 -5.49 10.83 -7.85
N PRO A 15 -4.20 10.44 -7.89
CA PRO A 15 -3.59 9.80 -9.04
C PRO A 15 -4.11 8.37 -9.26
N SER A 16 -4.36 7.99 -10.52
CA SER A 16 -4.55 6.59 -10.95
C SER A 16 -3.32 6.05 -11.68
N PHE A 17 -3.04 4.76 -11.52
CA PHE A 17 -1.92 4.06 -12.15
C PHE A 17 -2.40 3.16 -13.28
N THR A 18 -1.66 3.12 -14.39
CA THR A 18 -1.87 2.17 -15.49
C THR A 18 -0.55 1.52 -15.89
N SER A 19 -0.54 0.20 -16.05
CA SER A 19 0.56 -0.59 -16.63
C SER A 19 0.08 -1.25 -17.92
N PRO A 20 0.78 -1.11 -19.07
CA PRO A 20 0.38 -1.80 -20.30
C PRO A 20 0.89 -3.25 -20.32
N ILE A 21 0.02 -4.20 -20.66
CA ILE A 21 0.39 -5.57 -21.09
C ILE A 21 -0.24 -5.79 -22.47
N LEU A 22 0.54 -6.31 -23.42
CA LEU A 22 0.04 -6.68 -24.74
C LEU A 22 -0.69 -8.03 -24.67
N LEU A 23 -2.02 -8.03 -24.78
CA LEU A 23 -2.81 -9.23 -25.03
C LEU A 23 -3.26 -9.24 -26.50
N GLN A 24 -2.85 -10.27 -27.23
CA GLN A 24 -3.23 -10.48 -28.62
C GLN A 24 -4.51 -11.33 -28.65
N ASP A 25 -5.62 -10.77 -29.16
CA ASP A 25 -6.85 -11.51 -29.37
C ASP A 25 -6.64 -12.54 -30.50
N ALA A 26 -7.09 -13.77 -30.30
CA ALA A 26 -6.87 -14.88 -31.23
C ALA A 26 -7.76 -14.80 -32.48
N PHE A 27 -8.75 -13.90 -32.51
CA PHE A 27 -9.74 -13.82 -33.59
C PHE A 27 -9.89 -12.43 -34.25
N THR A 28 -9.19 -11.40 -33.75
CA THR A 28 -9.11 -10.07 -34.37
C THR A 28 -7.67 -9.56 -34.27
N LEU A 29 -7.14 -9.00 -35.37
CA LEU A 29 -5.83 -8.30 -35.38
C LEU A 29 -5.89 -6.93 -34.66
N ASP A 30 -6.93 -6.70 -33.86
CA ASP A 30 -7.09 -5.48 -33.08
C ASP A 30 -6.29 -5.63 -31.78
N VAL A 31 -5.23 -4.83 -31.65
CA VAL A 31 -4.52 -4.65 -30.39
C VAL A 31 -5.39 -3.75 -29.50
N LEU A 32 -6.27 -4.36 -28.72
CA LEU A 32 -6.93 -3.67 -27.60
C LEU A 32 -5.91 -3.52 -26.48
N GLU A 33 -5.39 -2.31 -26.31
CA GLU A 33 -4.62 -1.93 -25.13
C GLU A 33 -5.59 -1.90 -23.94
N VAL A 34 -5.78 -3.06 -23.28
CA VAL A 34 -6.54 -3.15 -22.03
C VAL A 34 -5.56 -2.81 -20.90
N PRO A 35 -5.72 -1.67 -20.19
CA PRO A 35 -4.86 -1.36 -19.05
C PRO A 35 -5.10 -2.44 -17.98
N GLN A 36 -4.13 -3.32 -17.75
CA GLN A 36 -4.19 -4.27 -16.64
C GLN A 36 -3.32 -3.74 -15.50
N GLY A 37 -3.94 -3.58 -14.33
CA GLY A 37 -3.30 -2.98 -13.15
C GLY A 37 -3.72 -1.53 -12.95
N SER A 38 -5.00 -1.30 -12.64
CA SER A 38 -5.44 -0.02 -12.10
C SER A 38 -5.27 -0.02 -10.58
N GLY A 39 -4.53 0.96 -10.09
CA GLY A 39 -4.38 1.23 -8.67
C GLY A 39 -4.64 2.70 -8.40
N SER A 40 -4.65 3.03 -7.11
CA SER A 40 -4.79 4.40 -6.63
C SER A 40 -3.51 4.85 -5.93
N GLY A 41 -3.36 6.15 -5.78
CA GLY A 41 -2.31 6.75 -4.97
C GLY A 41 -2.77 8.10 -4.43
N PHE A 42 -1.86 8.81 -3.80
CA PHE A 42 -2.09 10.20 -3.38
C PHE A 42 -0.79 10.99 -3.45
N VAL A 43 -0.94 12.29 -3.68
CA VAL A 43 0.18 13.23 -3.73
C VAL A 43 0.70 13.44 -2.31
N TRP A 44 1.99 13.20 -2.10
CA TRP A 44 2.66 13.34 -0.82
C TRP A 44 3.17 14.76 -0.58
N ASP A 45 3.75 15.39 -1.61
CA ASP A 45 4.32 16.72 -1.51
C ASP A 45 4.22 17.51 -2.83
N ARG A 46 4.74 18.73 -2.83
CA ARG A 46 4.78 19.62 -4.02
C ARG A 46 6.00 19.37 -4.91
N GLU A 47 6.85 18.41 -4.57
CA GLU A 47 8.00 18.02 -5.39
C GLU A 47 7.62 16.94 -6.41
N GLY A 48 6.41 16.39 -6.30
CA GLY A 48 5.89 15.39 -7.23
C GLY A 48 5.95 13.98 -6.68
N HIS A 49 6.20 13.81 -5.38
CA HIS A 49 6.14 12.48 -4.78
C HIS A 49 4.70 12.00 -4.69
N VAL A 50 4.46 10.78 -5.18
CA VAL A 50 3.18 10.07 -5.12
C VAL A 50 3.39 8.76 -4.39
N VAL A 51 2.53 8.50 -3.42
CA VAL A 51 2.56 7.27 -2.61
C VAL A 51 1.48 6.31 -3.10
N THR A 52 1.83 5.03 -3.18
CA THR A 52 0.94 3.93 -3.54
C THR A 52 1.44 2.62 -2.93
N ASN A 53 0.79 1.49 -3.23
CA ASN A 53 1.30 0.18 -2.84
C ASN A 53 2.35 -0.35 -3.81
N TYR A 54 3.30 -1.14 -3.30
CA TYR A 54 4.30 -1.76 -4.15
C TYR A 54 3.70 -2.77 -5.13
N HIS A 55 2.71 -3.57 -4.71
CA HIS A 55 2.08 -4.55 -5.59
C HIS A 55 1.35 -3.91 -6.79
N VAL A 56 0.97 -2.63 -6.70
CA VAL A 56 0.35 -1.87 -7.81
C VAL A 56 1.36 -1.60 -8.93
N ILE A 57 2.62 -1.34 -8.57
CA ILE A 57 3.68 -0.96 -9.51
C ILE A 57 4.59 -2.14 -9.91
N ARG A 58 4.40 -3.30 -9.27
CA ARG A 58 5.30 -4.44 -9.41
C ARG A 58 5.25 -5.00 -10.83
N GLY A 59 6.41 -5.05 -11.49
CA GLY A 59 6.54 -5.61 -12.84
C GLY A 59 6.05 -4.70 -13.96
N ALA A 60 5.69 -3.45 -13.66
CA ALA A 60 5.36 -2.45 -14.66
C ALA A 60 6.61 -2.03 -15.45
N SER A 61 6.51 -2.04 -16.78
CA SER A 61 7.56 -1.53 -17.67
C SER A 61 7.56 -0.01 -17.72
N ASP A 62 6.37 0.58 -17.76
CA ASP A 62 6.12 2.02 -17.73
C ASP A 62 5.01 2.32 -16.73
N LEU A 63 5.14 3.42 -16.01
CA LEU A 63 4.16 3.88 -15.03
C LEU A 63 3.65 5.26 -15.44
N LYS A 64 2.33 5.39 -15.50
CA LYS A 64 1.67 6.68 -15.68
C LYS A 64 0.81 7.00 -14.47
N VAL A 65 0.75 8.30 -14.16
CA VAL A 65 -0.07 8.87 -13.10
C VAL A 65 -1.05 9.85 -13.72
N THR A 66 -2.35 9.58 -13.57
CA THR A 66 -3.40 10.51 -14.01
C THR A 66 -3.96 11.26 -12.81
N LEU A 67 -3.73 12.57 -12.74
CA LEU A 67 -4.26 13.44 -11.68
C LEU A 67 -5.77 13.66 -11.85
N ALA A 68 -6.42 14.23 -10.82
CA ALA A 68 -7.87 14.43 -10.84
C ALA A 68 -8.41 15.48 -11.82
N ASP A 69 -7.53 16.23 -12.50
CA ASP A 69 -7.89 17.08 -13.63
C ASP A 69 -7.79 16.33 -14.97
N GLN A 70 -7.62 15.00 -14.93
CA GLN A 70 -7.37 14.08 -16.04
C GLN A 70 -6.05 14.30 -16.78
N SER A 71 -5.13 15.13 -16.27
CA SER A 71 -3.80 15.22 -16.85
C SER A 71 -2.93 14.03 -16.42
N THR A 72 -2.24 13.44 -17.40
CA THR A 72 -1.41 12.25 -17.20
C THR A 72 0.07 12.59 -17.33
N TYR A 73 0.87 12.04 -16.43
CA TYR A 73 2.31 12.23 -16.35
C TYR A 73 3.02 10.88 -16.29
N ASP A 74 4.20 10.78 -16.90
CA ASP A 74 5.08 9.65 -16.67
C ASP A 74 5.60 9.69 -15.24
N ALA A 75 5.66 8.52 -14.60
CA ALA A 75 6.08 8.36 -13.22
C ALA A 75 7.36 7.52 -13.16
N LYS A 76 8.33 7.99 -12.37
CA LYS A 76 9.56 7.25 -12.07
C LYS A 76 9.49 6.67 -10.67
N VAL A 77 10.02 5.47 -10.48
CA VAL A 77 10.13 4.87 -9.16
C VAL A 77 11.26 5.56 -8.39
N VAL A 78 10.92 6.20 -7.26
CA VAL A 78 11.92 6.73 -6.31
C VAL A 78 12.47 5.60 -5.46
N GLY A 79 11.59 4.73 -4.99
CA GLY A 79 11.92 3.54 -4.24
C GLY A 79 10.68 2.86 -3.70
N PHE A 80 10.85 1.70 -3.07
CA PHE A 80 9.75 0.94 -2.49
C PHE A 80 10.24 0.06 -1.33
N ASP A 81 9.26 -0.42 -0.58
CA ASP A 81 9.38 -1.35 0.51
C ASP A 81 8.44 -2.52 0.28
N GLN A 82 8.99 -3.62 -0.22
CA GLN A 82 8.22 -4.82 -0.56
C GLN A 82 7.60 -5.53 0.65
N ASP A 83 8.21 -5.46 1.83
CA ASP A 83 7.69 -6.18 3.00
C ASP A 83 6.49 -5.44 3.60
N LYS A 84 6.46 -4.11 3.50
CA LYS A 84 5.35 -3.27 3.97
C LYS A 84 4.43 -2.82 2.86
N ASP A 85 4.69 -3.25 1.62
CA ASP A 85 3.89 -2.98 0.44
C ASP A 85 3.65 -1.47 0.19
N VAL A 86 4.69 -0.65 0.36
CA VAL A 86 4.65 0.81 0.12
C VAL A 86 5.62 1.16 -1.00
N ALA A 87 5.22 2.06 -1.91
CA ALA A 87 6.09 2.59 -2.94
C ALA A 87 5.95 4.11 -3.06
N VAL A 88 7.04 4.76 -3.45
CA VAL A 88 7.10 6.19 -3.77
C VAL A 88 7.50 6.33 -5.22
N LEU A 89 6.71 7.13 -5.93
CA LEU A 89 6.92 7.52 -7.32
C LEU A 89 7.16 9.01 -7.40
N LEU A 90 7.79 9.45 -8.48
CA LEU A 90 8.02 10.86 -8.80
C LEU A 90 7.36 11.17 -10.14
N VAL A 91 6.56 12.23 -10.15
CA VAL A 91 5.93 12.78 -11.36
C VAL A 91 6.42 14.21 -11.60
N ASP A 92 6.67 14.56 -12.85
CA ASP A 92 7.00 15.93 -13.25
C ASP A 92 5.72 16.68 -13.62
N ALA A 93 5.03 17.20 -12.60
CA ALA A 93 3.77 17.92 -12.76
C ALA A 93 3.86 19.35 -12.19
N PRO A 94 3.11 20.33 -12.73
CA PRO A 94 3.04 21.67 -12.19
C PRO A 94 2.63 21.69 -10.70
N LYS A 95 3.36 22.45 -9.87
CA LYS A 95 3.19 22.49 -8.41
C LYS A 95 1.79 22.93 -7.96
N ASP A 96 1.05 23.67 -8.78
CA ASP A 96 -0.32 24.10 -8.54
C ASP A 96 -1.35 22.97 -8.69
N LYS A 97 -1.01 21.94 -9.47
CA LYS A 97 -1.81 20.70 -9.60
C LYS A 97 -1.53 19.70 -8.48
N LEU A 98 -0.34 19.76 -7.89
CA LEU A 98 0.07 18.92 -6.77
C LEU A 98 -0.51 19.47 -5.46
N ARG A 99 -1.45 18.72 -4.86
CA ARG A 99 -1.97 18.99 -3.51
C ARG A 99 -1.58 17.87 -2.56
N PRO A 100 -0.57 18.11 -1.70
CA PRO A 100 -0.19 17.19 -0.66
C PRO A 100 -1.40 16.81 0.20
N ILE A 101 -1.57 15.52 0.48
CA ILE A 101 -2.59 15.05 1.40
C ILE A 101 -2.22 15.49 2.83
N PRO A 102 -3.18 15.96 3.65
CA PRO A 102 -2.93 16.19 5.07
C PRO A 102 -2.57 14.85 5.74
N VAL A 103 -1.43 14.81 6.42
CA VAL A 103 -0.96 13.61 7.12
C VAL A 103 -1.47 13.64 8.56
N GLY A 104 -2.19 12.58 8.96
CA GLY A 104 -2.71 12.41 10.32
C GLY A 104 -1.77 11.58 11.20
N VAL A 105 -2.35 10.91 12.19
CA VAL A 105 -1.66 10.02 13.13
C VAL A 105 -2.43 8.70 13.20
N SER A 106 -1.72 7.58 13.31
CA SER A 106 -2.36 6.26 13.47
C SER A 106 -2.26 5.68 14.88
N ALA A 107 -1.34 6.17 15.71
CA ALA A 107 -1.08 5.65 17.06
C ALA A 107 -2.24 5.83 18.06
N ASP A 108 -3.11 6.82 17.86
CA ASP A 108 -4.23 7.17 18.75
C ASP A 108 -5.61 6.81 18.16
N LEU A 109 -5.63 6.03 17.08
CA LEU A 109 -6.88 5.57 16.47
C LEU A 109 -7.69 4.70 17.43
N LEU A 110 -9.00 4.79 17.29
CA LEU A 110 -9.97 4.04 18.09
C LEU A 110 -10.94 3.30 17.19
N VAL A 111 -11.21 2.04 17.54
CA VAL A 111 -12.27 1.24 16.91
C VAL A 111 -13.61 1.98 17.03
N GLY A 112 -14.36 2.03 15.94
CA GLY A 112 -15.63 2.75 15.82
C GLY A 112 -15.52 4.18 15.27
N GLN A 113 -14.31 4.74 15.13
CA GLN A 113 -14.12 6.01 14.42
C GLN A 113 -14.53 5.87 12.95
N LYS A 114 -15.20 6.89 12.42
CA LYS A 114 -15.58 6.94 11.00
C LYS A 114 -14.35 7.07 10.13
N VAL A 115 -14.36 6.35 9.02
CA VAL A 115 -13.30 6.42 8.01
C VAL A 115 -13.88 6.58 6.60
N PHE A 116 -13.05 7.15 5.74
CA PHE A 116 -13.36 7.43 4.35
C PHE A 116 -12.25 6.84 3.49
N ALA A 117 -12.59 5.86 2.65
CA ALA A 117 -11.66 5.29 1.69
C ALA A 117 -11.93 5.90 0.32
N ILE A 118 -10.87 6.34 -0.35
CA ILE A 118 -10.97 6.92 -1.68
C ILE A 118 -10.05 6.13 -2.62
N GLY A 119 -10.55 5.78 -3.80
CA GLY A 119 -9.79 5.10 -4.82
C GLY A 119 -10.50 5.06 -6.16
N ASN A 120 -9.98 4.25 -7.09
CA ASN A 120 -10.49 4.09 -8.45
C ASN A 120 -10.88 2.63 -8.71
N PRO A 121 -11.87 2.08 -7.96
CA PRO A 121 -12.27 0.70 -8.13
C PRO A 121 -12.85 0.49 -9.53
N PHE A 122 -12.37 -0.54 -10.24
CA PHE A 122 -12.81 -0.89 -11.60
C PHE A 122 -12.65 0.24 -12.65
N GLY A 123 -11.78 1.22 -12.41
CA GLY A 123 -11.63 2.38 -13.31
C GLY A 123 -12.77 3.40 -13.22
N LEU A 124 -13.64 3.29 -12.20
CA LEU A 124 -14.59 4.34 -11.84
C LEU A 124 -13.83 5.41 -11.07
N ASP A 125 -13.55 6.53 -11.74
CA ASP A 125 -12.79 7.64 -11.18
C ASP A 125 -13.35 8.10 -9.83
N HIS A 126 -12.48 8.09 -8.81
CA HIS A 126 -12.66 8.68 -7.48
C HIS A 126 -13.89 8.20 -6.71
N THR A 127 -14.06 6.88 -6.59
CA THR A 127 -15.07 6.31 -5.71
C THR A 127 -14.72 6.57 -4.25
N LEU A 128 -15.66 7.18 -3.54
CA LEU A 128 -15.63 7.34 -2.09
C LEU A 128 -16.48 6.25 -1.45
N THR A 129 -15.90 5.49 -0.52
CA THR A 129 -16.64 4.58 0.36
C THR A 129 -16.44 4.99 1.82
N THR A 130 -17.46 4.73 2.64
CA THR A 130 -17.46 5.12 4.05
C THR A 130 -17.64 3.90 4.93
N GLY A 131 -17.01 3.91 6.10
CA GLY A 131 -17.17 2.88 7.11
C GLY A 131 -16.65 3.36 8.46
N VAL A 132 -16.21 2.42 9.26
CA VAL A 132 -15.55 2.65 10.54
C VAL A 132 -14.23 1.88 10.62
N ILE A 133 -13.40 2.23 11.61
CA ILE A 133 -12.33 1.36 12.07
C ILE A 133 -12.98 0.16 12.77
N SER A 134 -12.88 -1.02 12.16
CA SER A 134 -13.43 -2.28 12.67
C SER A 134 -12.43 -3.02 13.58
N GLY A 135 -11.15 -2.69 13.49
CA GLY A 135 -10.09 -3.29 14.29
C GLY A 135 -8.75 -2.60 14.09
N LEU A 136 -7.88 -2.71 15.09
CA LEU A 136 -6.53 -2.18 15.07
C LEU A 136 -5.55 -3.29 15.44
N ARG A 137 -4.26 -3.08 15.16
CA ARG A 137 -3.20 -4.03 15.51
C ARG A 137 -3.42 -5.42 14.93
N ARG A 138 -3.95 -5.46 13.70
CA ARG A 138 -4.09 -6.71 12.95
C ARG A 138 -2.78 -7.05 12.27
N GLU A 139 -2.66 -8.30 11.89
CA GLU A 139 -1.56 -8.80 11.07
C GLU A 139 -2.15 -9.39 9.79
N ILE A 140 -1.54 -9.04 8.65
CA ILE A 140 -1.83 -9.64 7.34
C ILE A 140 -0.52 -10.05 6.67
N SER A 141 -0.56 -11.00 5.75
CA SER A 141 0.62 -11.34 4.95
C SER A 141 0.79 -10.38 3.79
N SER A 142 2.01 -9.88 3.59
CA SER A 142 2.38 -9.12 2.39
C SER A 142 2.16 -9.96 1.15
N ALA A 143 1.35 -9.46 0.20
CA ALA A 143 1.12 -10.14 -1.08
C ALA A 143 2.41 -10.29 -1.91
N ALA A 144 3.40 -9.41 -1.69
CA ALA A 144 4.65 -9.42 -2.45
C ALA A 144 5.71 -10.39 -1.89
N THR A 145 5.76 -10.57 -0.56
CA THR A 145 6.87 -11.28 0.09
C THR A 145 6.43 -12.40 1.03
N GLY A 146 5.14 -12.50 1.36
CA GLY A 146 4.61 -13.41 2.38
C GLY A 146 4.95 -13.02 3.81
N ARG A 147 5.79 -12.00 4.03
CA ARG A 147 6.14 -11.52 5.38
C ARG A 147 4.94 -10.84 6.04
N PRO A 148 4.78 -10.95 7.37
CA PRO A 148 3.70 -10.29 8.08
C PRO A 148 3.85 -8.77 8.05
N ILE A 149 2.76 -8.09 7.69
CA ILE A 149 2.52 -6.67 7.89
C ILE A 149 1.72 -6.52 9.17
N GLN A 150 2.44 -6.11 10.22
CA GLN A 150 1.88 -5.83 11.53
C GLN A 150 1.22 -4.45 11.59
N ASP A 151 0.39 -4.28 12.63
CA ASP A 151 -0.29 -3.04 12.98
C ASP A 151 -1.26 -2.50 11.92
N VAL A 152 -1.78 -3.37 11.05
CA VAL A 152 -2.74 -2.90 10.03
C VAL A 152 -4.09 -2.53 10.65
N ILE A 153 -4.68 -1.49 10.07
CA ILE A 153 -6.01 -0.97 10.38
C ILE A 153 -7.02 -1.82 9.62
N GLN A 154 -8.04 -2.33 10.29
CA GLN A 154 -9.16 -3.03 9.67
C GLN A 154 -10.36 -2.07 9.56
N THR A 155 -11.05 -2.09 8.42
CA THR A 155 -12.27 -1.30 8.18
C THR A 155 -13.34 -2.11 7.46
N ASP A 156 -14.60 -1.73 7.67
CA ASP A 156 -15.76 -2.21 6.92
C ASP A 156 -16.15 -1.28 5.76
N ALA A 157 -15.43 -0.16 5.55
CA ALA A 157 -15.55 0.63 4.34
C ALA A 157 -15.32 -0.27 3.13
N ALA A 158 -16.16 -0.14 2.10
CA ALA A 158 -16.06 -1.04 0.95
C ALA A 158 -14.73 -0.83 0.20
N ILE A 159 -13.85 -1.83 0.29
CA ILE A 159 -12.56 -1.88 -0.42
C ILE A 159 -12.64 -2.94 -1.51
N ASN A 160 -12.33 -2.58 -2.75
CA ASN A 160 -12.34 -3.46 -3.92
C ASN A 160 -11.06 -3.29 -4.73
N PRO A 161 -10.74 -4.21 -5.66
CA PRO A 161 -9.66 -4.01 -6.62
C PRO A 161 -9.73 -2.62 -7.28
N GLY A 162 -8.62 -1.89 -7.26
CA GLY A 162 -8.50 -0.50 -7.69
C GLY A 162 -8.44 0.53 -6.55
N ASN A 163 -8.87 0.17 -5.34
CA ASN A 163 -8.64 1.00 -4.14
C ASN A 163 -7.21 0.85 -3.59
N SER A 164 -6.50 -0.23 -3.94
CA SER A 164 -5.12 -0.46 -3.52
C SER A 164 -4.24 0.74 -3.83
N GLY A 165 -3.52 1.23 -2.82
CA GLY A 165 -2.67 2.40 -2.84
C GLY A 165 -3.38 3.72 -2.55
N GLY A 166 -4.72 3.73 -2.53
CA GLY A 166 -5.53 4.90 -2.21
C GLY A 166 -5.57 5.20 -0.71
N PRO A 167 -5.91 6.44 -0.31
CA PRO A 167 -5.91 6.84 1.09
C PRO A 167 -7.12 6.32 1.87
N LEU A 168 -6.88 5.99 3.14
CA LEU A 168 -7.88 5.89 4.19
C LEU A 168 -7.78 7.15 5.07
N LEU A 169 -8.87 7.88 5.20
CA LEU A 169 -8.94 9.15 5.92
C LEU A 169 -9.81 9.04 7.17
N ASP A 170 -9.48 9.83 8.19
CA ASP A 170 -10.34 10.06 9.35
C ASP A 170 -11.44 11.12 9.07
N SER A 171 -12.22 11.45 10.10
CA SER A 171 -13.28 12.47 10.03
C SER A 171 -12.78 13.92 9.87
N THR A 172 -11.49 14.17 10.05
CA THR A 172 -10.86 15.48 9.78
C THR A 172 -10.40 15.60 8.32
N GLY A 173 -10.42 14.50 7.56
CA GLY A 173 -9.87 14.41 6.22
C GLY A 173 -8.35 14.19 6.19
N SER A 174 -7.78 13.77 7.32
CA SER A 174 -6.34 13.48 7.43
C SER A 174 -6.07 12.01 7.11
N LEU A 175 -4.96 11.74 6.43
CA LEU A 175 -4.49 10.41 6.11
C LEU A 175 -4.19 9.63 7.38
N ILE A 176 -4.83 8.47 7.55
CA ILE A 176 -4.58 7.54 8.66
C ILE A 176 -4.06 6.18 8.18
N GLY A 177 -4.17 5.88 6.89
CA GLY A 177 -3.53 4.70 6.30
C GLY A 177 -3.66 4.59 4.78
N ILE A 178 -3.05 3.56 4.20
CA ILE A 178 -3.14 3.22 2.77
C ILE A 178 -3.92 1.94 2.61
N ASN A 179 -5.02 1.97 1.86
CA ASN A 179 -5.81 0.79 1.53
C ASN A 179 -4.94 -0.19 0.72
N THR A 180 -4.79 -1.43 1.18
CA THR A 180 -3.86 -2.40 0.56
C THR A 180 -4.54 -3.70 0.15
N ALA A 181 -5.37 -4.28 1.02
CA ALA A 181 -5.85 -5.65 0.86
C ALA A 181 -7.26 -5.83 1.44
N ILE A 182 -7.89 -6.94 1.07
CA ILE A 182 -9.16 -7.40 1.64
C ILE A 182 -9.05 -8.87 1.99
N TYR A 183 -9.86 -9.31 2.96
CA TYR A 183 -10.11 -10.72 3.17
C TYR A 183 -11.43 -11.12 2.52
N SER A 184 -11.38 -11.81 1.38
CA SER A 184 -12.60 -12.18 0.67
C SER A 184 -12.46 -13.49 -0.12
N PRO A 185 -13.39 -14.44 0.05
CA PRO A 185 -13.48 -15.62 -0.81
C PRO A 185 -13.84 -15.30 -2.27
N SER A 186 -14.56 -14.19 -2.52
CA SER A 186 -15.04 -13.81 -3.86
C SER A 186 -14.08 -12.88 -4.60
N GLY A 187 -13.06 -12.33 -3.92
CA GLY A 187 -12.19 -11.28 -4.45
C GLY A 187 -12.80 -9.88 -4.47
N ALA A 188 -14.05 -9.72 -4.03
CA ALA A 188 -14.73 -8.43 -3.84
C ALA A 188 -14.96 -8.15 -2.34
N SER A 189 -15.23 -6.89 -1.97
CA SER A 189 -15.48 -6.50 -0.58
C SER A 189 -16.52 -7.40 0.11
N SER A 190 -16.16 -7.92 1.27
CA SER A 190 -17.02 -8.66 2.20
C SER A 190 -17.22 -7.92 3.53
N GLY A 191 -16.79 -6.65 3.60
CA GLY A 191 -16.77 -5.86 4.85
C GLY A 191 -15.49 -6.04 5.69
N VAL A 192 -14.44 -6.64 5.13
CA VAL A 192 -13.13 -6.81 5.80
C VAL A 192 -12.01 -6.30 4.90
N GLY A 193 -11.73 -5.00 5.01
CA GLY A 193 -10.62 -4.32 4.34
C GLY A 193 -9.48 -4.00 5.31
N PHE A 194 -8.26 -3.90 4.78
CA PHE A 194 -7.05 -3.59 5.55
C PHE A 194 -6.29 -2.41 4.95
N SER A 195 -5.74 -1.59 5.85
CA SER A 195 -4.89 -0.46 5.52
C SER A 195 -3.60 -0.46 6.33
N ILE A 196 -2.49 -0.11 5.68
CA ILE A 196 -1.19 0.11 6.37
C ILE A 196 -1.27 1.46 7.10
N PRO A 197 -0.93 1.54 8.40
CA PRO A 197 -1.09 2.75 9.20
C PRO A 197 -0.15 3.89 8.75
N VAL A 198 -0.63 5.13 8.83
CA VAL A 198 0.09 6.32 8.34
C VAL A 198 1.44 6.55 9.02
N ASP A 199 1.61 6.16 10.28
CA ASP A 199 2.90 6.33 10.98
C ASP A 199 3.98 5.41 10.37
N THR A 200 3.59 4.19 9.97
CA THR A 200 4.47 3.27 9.23
C THR A 200 4.79 3.82 7.85
N VAL A 201 3.77 4.31 7.14
CA VAL A 201 3.92 4.89 5.79
C VAL A 201 4.86 6.08 5.82
N SER A 202 4.66 7.01 6.74
CA SER A 202 5.45 8.24 6.85
C SER A 202 6.93 7.94 7.07
N GLY A 203 7.25 6.98 7.96
CA GLY A 203 8.63 6.55 8.19
C GLY A 203 9.28 5.89 6.96
N ILE A 204 8.51 5.12 6.18
CA ILE A 204 8.99 4.51 4.94
C ILE A 204 9.20 5.57 3.86
N VAL A 205 8.21 6.45 3.64
CA VAL A 205 8.28 7.49 2.61
C VAL A 205 9.47 8.41 2.87
N ASP A 206 9.71 8.82 4.12
CA ASP A 206 10.87 9.64 4.47
C ASP A 206 12.21 8.96 4.10
N GLN A 207 12.37 7.67 4.38
CA GLN A 207 13.57 6.92 3.99
C GLN A 207 13.70 6.77 2.47
N LEU A 208 12.60 6.49 1.78
CA LEU A 208 12.59 6.32 0.33
C LEU A 208 12.95 7.63 -0.39
N VAL A 209 12.39 8.76 0.05
CA VAL A 209 12.70 10.08 -0.52
C VAL A 209 14.15 10.46 -0.26
N ARG A 210 14.68 10.20 0.94
CA ARG A 210 16.06 10.60 1.29
C ARG A 210 17.14 9.68 0.71
N PHE A 211 16.88 8.37 0.66
CA PHE A 211 17.92 7.36 0.42
C PHE A 211 17.60 6.42 -0.75
N GLY A 212 16.41 6.50 -1.35
CA GLY A 212 15.94 5.60 -2.40
C GLY A 212 15.62 4.17 -1.93
N LYS A 213 15.79 3.87 -0.64
CA LYS A 213 15.57 2.54 -0.06
C LYS A 213 15.32 2.59 1.45
N VAL A 214 14.58 1.61 1.95
CA VAL A 214 14.42 1.37 3.39
C VAL A 214 15.52 0.45 3.89
N THR A 215 16.23 0.83 4.95
CA THR A 215 17.27 -0.01 5.55
C THR A 215 16.72 -0.71 6.79
N ARG A 216 16.81 -2.04 6.84
CA ARG A 216 16.35 -2.84 7.97
C ARG A 216 17.47 -3.69 8.56
N PRO A 217 17.53 -3.83 9.89
CA PRO A 217 18.37 -4.86 10.49
C PRO A 217 17.85 -6.24 10.09
N ILE A 218 18.77 -7.15 9.76
CA ILE A 218 18.46 -8.56 9.55
C ILE A 218 19.28 -9.40 10.51
N LEU A 219 18.68 -10.47 11.04
CA LEU A 219 19.38 -11.45 11.88
C LEU A 219 20.34 -12.32 11.04
N GLY A 220 20.08 -12.49 9.74
CA GLY A 220 20.90 -13.34 8.87
C GLY A 220 20.68 -14.84 9.08
N ILE A 221 19.45 -15.23 9.42
CA ILE A 221 19.04 -16.64 9.55
C ILE A 221 17.99 -16.99 8.48
N LYS A 222 17.97 -18.25 8.07
CA LYS A 222 16.81 -18.88 7.44
C LYS A 222 16.20 -19.85 8.44
N PHE A 223 14.88 -19.91 8.49
CA PHE A 223 14.16 -20.74 9.45
C PHE A 223 13.10 -21.58 8.76
N ALA A 224 12.71 -22.67 9.41
CA ALA A 224 11.69 -23.58 8.91
C ALA A 224 10.29 -22.95 9.06
N PRO A 225 9.36 -23.23 8.14
CA PRO A 225 7.96 -22.85 8.30
C PRO A 225 7.34 -23.50 9.55
N ASP A 226 6.38 -22.82 10.18
CA ASP A 226 5.72 -23.29 11.41
C ASP A 226 5.17 -24.71 11.28
N GLN A 227 4.56 -25.03 10.14
CA GLN A 227 4.03 -26.36 9.85
C GLN A 227 5.10 -27.47 9.94
N SER A 228 6.34 -27.20 9.54
CA SER A 228 7.45 -28.14 9.66
C SER A 228 7.92 -28.28 11.11
N VAL A 229 7.90 -27.18 11.87
CA VAL A 229 8.30 -27.15 13.28
C VAL A 229 7.29 -27.90 14.15
N GLU A 230 5.99 -27.72 13.89
CA GLU A 230 4.89 -28.41 14.57
C GLU A 230 4.96 -29.94 14.38
N GLN A 231 5.24 -30.40 13.15
CA GLN A 231 5.44 -31.83 12.87
C GLN A 231 6.60 -32.44 13.66
N LEU A 232 7.63 -31.63 13.94
CA LEU A 232 8.78 -32.03 14.73
C LEU A 232 8.55 -31.92 16.24
N GLY A 233 7.40 -31.39 16.68
CA GLY A 233 7.06 -31.21 18.10
C GLY A 233 7.97 -30.21 18.82
N VAL A 234 8.62 -29.32 18.09
CA VAL A 234 9.53 -28.31 18.65
C VAL A 234 8.76 -27.02 18.90
N SER A 235 9.02 -26.34 20.02
CA SER A 235 8.49 -25.00 20.27
C SER A 235 9.56 -23.96 19.98
N GLY A 236 9.30 -23.03 19.07
CA GLY A 236 10.20 -21.93 18.71
C GLY A 236 10.53 -21.86 17.22
N VAL A 237 11.49 -21.02 16.85
CA VAL A 237 11.93 -20.86 15.46
C VAL A 237 13.09 -21.82 15.18
N LEU A 238 12.87 -22.83 14.33
CA LEU A 238 13.93 -23.75 13.91
C LEU A 238 14.82 -23.09 12.87
N VAL A 239 16.08 -22.82 13.24
CA VAL A 239 17.07 -22.23 12.32
C VAL A 239 17.62 -23.31 11.39
N LEU A 240 17.39 -23.12 10.09
CA LEU A 240 17.88 -24.02 9.03
C LEU A 240 19.25 -23.61 8.51
N ASP A 241 19.55 -22.31 8.50
CA ASP A 241 20.80 -21.74 8.02
C ASP A 241 21.13 -20.47 8.83
N ALA A 242 22.36 -20.35 9.27
CA ALA A 242 22.92 -19.15 9.87
C ALA A 242 24.19 -18.80 9.09
N SER A 243 24.09 -17.84 8.18
CA SER A 243 25.17 -17.60 7.24
C SER A 243 26.37 -16.95 7.92
N CYS A 244 27.58 -17.49 7.67
CA CYS A 244 28.84 -17.08 8.30
C CYS A 244 29.24 -15.61 8.09
N LYS A 245 28.56 -14.90 7.20
CA LYS A 245 28.80 -13.49 6.88
C LYS A 245 27.94 -12.53 7.71
N TRP A 246 27.04 -13.03 8.55
CA TRP A 246 26.07 -12.23 9.30
C TRP A 246 26.24 -12.36 10.82
N SER A 247 25.62 -11.43 11.54
CA SER A 247 25.71 -11.32 12.99
C SER A 247 25.22 -12.58 13.73
N SER A 248 24.27 -13.34 13.17
CA SER A 248 23.82 -14.63 13.73
C SER A 248 24.97 -15.62 13.90
N TRP A 249 25.82 -15.80 12.90
CA TRP A 249 26.92 -16.75 13.00
C TRP A 249 28.00 -16.30 13.99
N GLN A 250 28.29 -14.99 14.01
CA GLN A 250 29.19 -14.38 14.99
C GLN A 250 28.67 -14.50 16.44
N SER A 251 27.36 -14.64 16.61
CA SER A 251 26.69 -14.80 17.91
C SER A 251 26.50 -16.28 18.31
N GLY A 252 27.02 -17.24 17.54
CA GLY A 252 27.03 -18.66 17.90
C GLY A 252 25.79 -19.47 17.49
N PHE A 253 24.97 -18.98 16.57
CA PHE A 253 23.92 -19.81 15.97
C PHE A 253 24.55 -20.96 15.17
N ALA A 254 24.29 -22.21 15.57
CA ALA A 254 24.80 -23.41 14.93
C ALA A 254 23.69 -24.16 14.17
N THR A 255 24.00 -24.66 12.98
CA THR A 255 23.16 -25.61 12.26
C THR A 255 23.82 -26.99 12.33
N ASN A 256 23.07 -28.03 12.71
CA ASN A 256 23.56 -29.39 12.59
C ASN A 256 23.52 -29.77 11.10
N GLN A 257 24.66 -29.62 10.42
CA GLN A 257 24.87 -30.31 9.16
C GLN A 257 25.15 -31.78 9.47
N THR A 258 24.18 -32.64 9.16
CA THR A 258 24.42 -34.07 8.89
C THR A 258 24.34 -34.30 7.39
#